data_AF-A0A7V3K3I2-F1
#
_entry.id   AF-A0A7V3K3I2-F1
#
_cell.length_a   1.000
_cell.length_b   1.000
_cell.length_c   1.000
_cell.angle_alpha   90.00
_cell.angle_beta   90.00
_cell.angle_gamma   90.00
#
_symmetry.space_group_name_H-M   'P 1'
#
loop_
_entity.id
_entity.type
_entity.pdbx_description
1 polymer ?
#
loop_
_entity_poly.entity_id
_entity_poly.type
_entity_poly.pdbx_seq_one_letter_code
_entity_poly.pdbx_strand_id
1 'polypeptide(L)'
;MEEHFWLSRPIAPPGNPEASRYYPYGTTAQGQYLLHHGVDLVNEMGTPVLAVADGRVVAAGDDHQVAYGPTTDFYGQVVILELDRRWQGQPIYCLYGHLSEVEVQVGDWVARGDVVGKVGMSGIALGPHLHLEVRVGQNSYWATRNPELWLRPLPGMGTIAGRLVDAEGRLVPETLVTLHPASDPDKRLWETWTYPAGKVNPDDAWPENFLFADVPEGEYVLKAQVGGQWFFPVVRVEAGRTTRVEIRAR
;
A
#
# COMPACT_ATOMS: atom_id res chain seq x y z
N MET A 1 -6.19 3.51 -18.64
CA MET A 1 -5.48 3.18 -17.39
C MET A 1 -5.64 1.67 -17.23
N GLU A 2 -4.55 0.98 -16.95
CA GLU A 2 -4.53 -0.48 -16.83
C GLU A 2 -4.64 -0.85 -15.35
N GLU A 3 -5.66 -1.64 -15.00
CA GLU A 3 -5.78 -2.23 -13.66
C GLU A 3 -4.68 -3.28 -13.48
N HIS A 4 -3.93 -3.20 -12.38
CA HIS A 4 -2.85 -4.14 -12.09
C HIS A 4 -3.00 -4.76 -10.70
N PHE A 5 -4.23 -5.15 -10.35
CA PHE A 5 -4.57 -6.00 -9.20
C PHE A 5 -4.02 -7.44 -9.36
N TRP A 6 -2.73 -7.56 -9.61
CA TRP A 6 -2.03 -8.80 -9.92
C TRP A 6 -1.74 -9.63 -8.67
N LEU A 7 -1.69 -8.99 -7.51
CA LEU A 7 -1.20 -9.57 -6.27
C LEU A 7 -2.36 -10.12 -5.42
N SER A 8 -2.23 -11.32 -4.88
CA SER A 8 -3.14 -11.81 -3.83
C SER A 8 -2.81 -11.22 -2.47
N ARG A 9 -3.69 -11.42 -1.50
CA ARG A 9 -3.41 -11.03 -0.11
C ARG A 9 -2.28 -11.90 0.47
N PRO A 10 -1.31 -11.29 1.17
CA PRO A 10 -0.21 -12.04 1.79
C PRO A 10 -0.61 -12.73 3.09
N ILE A 11 -1.83 -12.51 3.58
CA ILE A 11 -2.38 -13.15 4.77
C ILE A 11 -3.72 -13.77 4.38
N ALA A 12 -3.93 -15.03 4.75
CA ALA A 12 -5.19 -15.73 4.56
C ALA A 12 -5.97 -15.85 5.88
N PRO A 13 -7.30 -16.04 5.83
CA PRO A 13 -8.08 -16.38 7.01
C PRO A 13 -7.48 -17.60 7.76
N PRO A 14 -7.46 -17.61 9.10
CA PRO A 14 -8.14 -16.68 10.00
C PRO A 14 -7.41 -15.36 10.27
N GLY A 15 -6.23 -15.14 9.68
CA GLY A 15 -5.52 -13.86 9.80
C GLY A 15 -6.26 -12.71 9.11
N ASN A 16 -5.88 -11.48 9.47
CA ASN A 16 -6.40 -10.24 8.91
C ASN A 16 -5.69 -9.89 7.58
N PRO A 17 -6.39 -9.90 6.43
CA PRO A 17 -5.83 -9.54 5.13
C PRO A 17 -5.88 -8.03 4.83
N GLU A 18 -6.45 -7.22 5.72
CA GLU A 18 -6.60 -5.77 5.53
C GLU A 18 -5.32 -5.03 5.90
N ALA A 19 -4.95 -4.07 5.05
CA ALA A 19 -3.92 -3.09 5.38
C ALA A 19 -4.44 -2.11 6.44
N SER A 20 -3.55 -1.74 7.37
CA SER A 20 -3.84 -0.79 8.43
C SER A 20 -4.07 0.60 7.86
N ARG A 21 -5.21 1.18 8.21
CA ARG A 21 -5.56 2.56 7.84
C ARG A 21 -4.87 3.61 8.72
N TYR A 22 -4.17 3.21 9.78
CA TYR A 22 -3.46 4.15 10.67
C TYR A 22 -2.16 4.66 10.04
N TYR A 23 -1.51 3.82 9.25
CA TYR A 23 -0.23 4.12 8.62
C TYR A 23 -0.27 3.65 7.15
N PRO A 24 -1.13 4.24 6.28
CA PRO A 24 -1.20 3.87 4.88
C PRO A 24 0.06 4.28 4.10
N TYR A 25 0.22 3.77 2.89
CA TYR A 25 1.31 4.17 1.99
C TYR A 25 1.37 5.70 1.82
N GLY A 26 2.58 6.25 1.85
CA GLY A 26 2.82 7.66 1.60
C GLY A 26 2.47 8.59 2.76
N THR A 27 2.11 8.09 3.94
CA THR A 27 1.87 8.92 5.13
C THR A 27 3.13 9.10 5.97
N THR A 28 3.19 10.19 6.74
CA THR A 28 4.12 10.41 7.85
C THR A 28 3.42 10.41 9.20
N ALA A 29 2.13 10.05 9.22
CA ALA A 29 1.23 10.27 10.36
C ALA A 29 1.36 11.71 10.92
N GLN A 30 1.24 12.70 10.04
CA GLN A 30 1.34 14.13 10.40
C GLN A 30 2.71 14.47 11.03
N GLY A 31 3.78 13.85 10.53
CA GLY A 31 5.16 14.06 10.99
C GLY A 31 5.56 13.27 12.23
N GLN A 32 4.71 12.36 12.73
CA GLN A 32 5.04 11.52 13.88
C GLN A 32 5.96 10.34 13.53
N TYR A 33 5.92 9.88 12.28
CA TYR A 33 6.71 8.75 11.80
C TYR A 33 7.49 9.11 10.54
N LEU A 34 8.39 8.20 10.13
CA LEU A 34 9.02 8.26 8.82
C LEU A 34 7.98 8.17 7.70
N LEU A 35 8.40 8.39 6.46
CA LEU A 35 7.49 8.16 5.33
C LEU A 35 7.25 6.66 5.17
N HIS A 36 5.99 6.25 5.11
CA HIS A 36 5.65 4.86 4.88
C HIS A 36 5.76 4.48 3.40
N HIS A 37 6.63 3.52 3.09
CA HIS A 37 6.91 3.07 1.70
C HIS A 37 6.19 1.77 1.32
N GLY A 38 5.31 1.29 2.20
CA GLY A 38 4.52 0.08 2.01
C GLY A 38 3.16 0.20 2.70
N VAL A 39 2.64 -0.95 3.11
CA VAL A 39 1.45 -1.07 3.96
C VAL A 39 1.68 -2.11 5.02
N ASP A 40 1.01 -1.94 6.16
CA ASP A 40 1.16 -2.83 7.31
C ASP A 40 -0.11 -3.68 7.51
N LEU A 41 0.03 -4.99 7.63
CA LEU A 41 -1.06 -5.92 7.93
C LEU A 41 -0.89 -6.46 9.35
N VAL A 42 -1.64 -5.90 10.30
CA VAL A 42 -1.57 -6.24 11.73
C VAL A 42 -2.15 -7.62 11.98
N ASN A 43 -1.33 -8.52 12.54
CA ASN A 43 -1.65 -9.92 12.79
C ASN A 43 -0.85 -10.43 14.00
N GLU A 44 -1.27 -11.56 14.58
CA GLU A 44 -0.50 -12.20 15.64
C GLU A 44 0.86 -12.69 15.14
N MET A 45 1.88 -12.62 15.98
CA MET A 45 3.21 -13.17 15.67
C MET A 45 3.09 -14.66 15.35
N GLY A 46 3.80 -15.14 14.32
CA GLY A 46 3.72 -16.51 13.84
C GLY A 46 2.66 -16.74 12.75
N THR A 47 1.78 -15.76 12.46
CA THR A 47 0.81 -15.87 11.37
C THR A 47 1.54 -16.11 10.04
N PRO A 48 1.19 -17.14 9.24
CA PRO A 48 1.85 -17.40 7.97
C PRO A 48 1.73 -16.24 6.98
N VAL A 49 2.85 -15.88 6.36
CA VAL A 49 2.95 -14.87 5.30
C VAL A 49 3.11 -15.58 3.96
N LEU A 50 2.24 -15.24 3.01
CA LEU A 50 2.11 -15.90 1.72
C LEU A 50 2.73 -15.06 0.59
N ALA A 51 3.34 -15.72 -0.38
CA ALA A 51 3.76 -15.11 -1.62
C ALA A 51 2.55 -14.52 -2.36
N VAL A 52 2.58 -13.22 -2.63
CA VAL A 52 1.46 -12.50 -3.27
C VAL A 52 1.33 -12.80 -4.77
N ALA A 53 2.38 -13.35 -5.39
CA ALA A 53 2.43 -13.74 -6.79
C ALA A 53 3.57 -14.76 -7.01
N ASP A 54 3.58 -15.37 -8.19
CA ASP A 54 4.67 -16.25 -8.62
C ASP A 54 5.95 -15.43 -8.79
N GLY A 55 7.10 -15.97 -8.38
CA GLY A 55 8.36 -15.24 -8.46
C GLY A 55 9.55 -16.00 -7.90
N ARG A 56 10.71 -15.32 -7.94
CA ARG A 56 11.97 -15.84 -7.43
C ARG A 56 12.41 -15.05 -6.21
N VAL A 57 12.83 -15.76 -5.17
CA VAL A 57 13.40 -15.15 -3.96
C VAL A 57 14.76 -14.55 -4.28
N VAL A 58 14.89 -13.24 -4.13
CA VAL A 58 16.15 -12.49 -4.36
C VAL A 58 16.80 -12.00 -3.06
N ALA A 59 16.07 -12.02 -1.95
CA ALA A 59 16.60 -11.85 -0.60
C ALA A 59 15.79 -12.67 0.40
N ALA A 60 16.45 -13.26 1.40
CA ALA A 60 15.85 -14.03 2.48
C ALA A 60 16.80 -14.05 3.69
N GLY A 61 16.36 -13.57 4.85
CA GLY A 61 17.14 -13.52 6.10
C GLY A 61 17.08 -12.14 6.77
N ASP A 62 17.96 -11.88 7.74
CA ASP A 62 18.07 -10.55 8.35
C ASP A 62 18.74 -9.50 7.46
N ASP A 63 18.36 -8.23 7.63
CA ASP A 63 18.91 -7.08 6.92
C ASP A 63 19.99 -6.31 7.71
N HIS A 64 20.68 -6.97 8.66
CA HIS A 64 21.71 -6.34 9.50
C HIS A 64 22.92 -5.84 8.70
N GLN A 65 23.25 -6.48 7.58
CA GLN A 65 24.42 -6.14 6.74
C GLN A 65 24.07 -5.48 5.41
N VAL A 66 22.78 -5.52 5.02
CA VAL A 66 22.31 -5.01 3.73
C VAL A 66 21.14 -4.07 3.98
N ALA A 67 21.31 -2.80 3.62
CA ALA A 67 20.23 -1.82 3.73
C ALA A 67 19.23 -2.01 2.58
N TYR A 68 18.16 -2.78 2.81
CA TYR A 68 17.02 -2.83 1.88
C TYR A 68 16.06 -1.65 2.07
N GLY A 69 16.12 -1.02 3.25
CA GLY A 69 15.38 0.20 3.60
C GLY A 69 16.31 1.42 3.64
N PRO A 70 15.98 2.46 4.44
CA PRO A 70 16.84 3.64 4.57
C PRO A 70 18.14 3.36 5.34
N THR A 71 18.17 2.30 6.16
CA THR A 71 19.33 1.83 6.93
C THR A 71 19.36 0.29 6.96
N THR A 72 20.44 -0.29 7.49
CA THR A 72 20.46 -1.71 7.91
C THR A 72 19.59 -1.93 9.15
N ASP A 73 19.21 -3.18 9.42
CA ASP A 73 18.33 -3.56 10.54
C ASP A 73 17.01 -2.78 10.57
N PHE A 74 16.50 -2.40 9.39
CA PHE A 74 15.28 -1.60 9.28
C PHE A 74 14.06 -2.51 9.28
N TYR A 75 14.06 -3.53 8.40
CA TYR A 75 12.99 -4.51 8.32
C TYR A 75 13.22 -5.72 9.22
N GLY A 76 14.44 -5.95 9.71
CA GLY A 76 14.79 -7.15 10.46
C GLY A 76 14.83 -8.37 9.52
N GLN A 77 14.06 -9.41 9.84
CA GLN A 77 13.89 -10.56 8.95
C GLN A 77 13.04 -10.16 7.75
N VAL A 78 13.58 -10.38 6.56
CA VAL A 78 12.99 -9.94 5.30
C VAL A 78 13.02 -11.04 4.25
N VAL A 79 11.98 -11.07 3.43
CA VAL A 79 11.97 -11.77 2.14
C VAL A 79 11.72 -10.74 1.04
N ILE A 80 12.41 -10.86 -0.09
CA ILE A 80 12.12 -10.07 -1.29
C ILE A 80 11.94 -11.03 -2.45
N LEU A 81 10.79 -10.95 -3.12
CA LEU A 81 10.49 -11.69 -4.35
C LEU A 81 10.64 -10.76 -5.55
N GLU A 82 11.38 -11.18 -6.57
CA GLU A 82 11.24 -10.65 -7.93
C GLU A 82 10.14 -11.44 -8.63
N LEU A 83 9.08 -10.75 -9.08
CA LEU A 83 7.96 -11.42 -9.73
C LEU A 83 8.35 -11.92 -11.13
N ASP A 84 7.69 -12.99 -11.57
CA ASP A 84 7.88 -13.56 -12.91
C ASP A 84 7.29 -12.69 -14.04
N ARG A 85 6.53 -11.66 -13.66
CA ARG A 85 5.91 -10.66 -14.54
C ARG A 85 6.61 -9.32 -14.46
N ARG A 86 6.42 -8.53 -15.52
CA ARG A 86 6.98 -7.19 -15.66
C ARG A 86 5.88 -6.16 -15.85
N TRP A 87 6.03 -5.00 -15.24
CA TRP A 87 5.16 -3.85 -15.43
C TRP A 87 5.83 -2.86 -16.37
N GLN A 88 5.23 -2.60 -17.53
CA GLN A 88 5.82 -1.72 -18.54
C GLN A 88 7.27 -2.09 -18.90
N GLY A 89 7.57 -3.40 -18.93
CA GLY A 89 8.91 -3.95 -19.19
C GLY A 89 9.87 -3.93 -17.99
N GLN A 90 9.49 -3.31 -16.87
CA GLN A 90 10.29 -3.22 -15.65
C GLN A 90 10.05 -4.43 -14.72
N PRO A 91 11.07 -4.91 -13.99
CA PRO A 91 10.87 -5.92 -12.94
C PRO A 91 10.02 -5.35 -11.81
N ILE A 92 9.31 -6.24 -11.11
CA ILE A 92 8.53 -5.89 -9.92
C ILE A 92 9.10 -6.69 -8.75
N TYR A 93 9.28 -6.03 -7.62
CA TYR A 93 9.71 -6.66 -6.38
C TYR A 93 8.64 -6.51 -5.31
N CYS A 94 8.40 -7.57 -4.54
CA CYS A 94 7.58 -7.52 -3.33
C CYS A 94 8.46 -7.78 -2.11
N LEU A 95 8.52 -6.84 -1.18
CA LEU A 95 9.25 -6.98 0.08
C LEU A 95 8.28 -7.35 1.20
N TYR A 96 8.66 -8.33 2.02
CA TYR A 96 7.96 -8.79 3.21
C TYR A 96 8.87 -8.56 4.40
N GLY A 97 8.59 -7.54 5.21
CA GLY A 97 9.42 -7.12 6.33
C GLY A 97 8.84 -7.49 7.70
N HIS A 98 9.65 -7.28 8.73
CA HIS A 98 9.35 -7.51 10.15
C HIS A 98 9.01 -8.96 10.48
N LEU A 99 9.48 -9.93 9.69
CA LEU A 99 9.14 -11.33 9.89
C LEU A 99 9.70 -11.86 11.23
N SER A 100 9.07 -12.86 11.82
CA SER A 100 9.65 -13.61 12.96
C SER A 100 10.54 -14.75 12.48
N GLU A 101 10.22 -15.28 11.29
CA GLU A 101 10.84 -16.45 10.68
C GLU A 101 10.75 -16.34 9.16
N VAL A 102 11.80 -16.82 8.49
CA VAL A 102 11.89 -16.90 7.03
C VAL A 102 11.85 -18.37 6.63
N GLU A 103 10.97 -18.73 5.71
CA GLU A 103 10.65 -20.12 5.34
C GLU A 103 11.17 -20.49 3.95
N VAL A 104 11.93 -19.59 3.31
CA VAL A 104 12.47 -19.73 1.95
C VAL A 104 13.93 -19.31 1.89
N GLN A 105 14.62 -19.70 0.82
CA GLN A 105 16.02 -19.38 0.58
C GLN A 105 16.19 -18.57 -0.70
N VAL A 106 17.27 -17.77 -0.76
CA VAL A 106 17.63 -17.03 -1.98
C VAL A 106 17.82 -18.01 -3.14
N GLY A 107 17.13 -17.72 -4.25
CA GLY A 107 17.14 -18.54 -5.46
C GLY A 107 15.93 -19.44 -5.62
N ASP A 108 15.14 -19.65 -4.55
CA ASP A 108 13.90 -20.43 -4.62
C ASP A 108 12.89 -19.78 -5.56
N TRP A 109 12.14 -20.63 -6.25
CA TRP A 109 10.94 -20.24 -6.97
C TRP A 109 9.73 -20.56 -6.12
N VAL A 110 8.87 -19.56 -5.91
CA VAL A 110 7.63 -19.69 -5.15
C VAL A 110 6.44 -19.44 -6.06
N ALA A 111 5.37 -20.18 -5.83
CA ALA A 111 4.07 -19.92 -6.40
C ALA A 111 3.27 -19.00 -5.48
N ARG A 112 2.34 -18.26 -6.06
CA ARG A 112 1.36 -17.47 -5.31
C ARG A 112 0.65 -18.35 -4.28
N GLY A 113 0.69 -17.93 -3.02
CA GLY A 113 0.09 -18.65 -1.90
C GLY A 113 1.07 -19.55 -1.13
N ASP A 114 2.29 -19.75 -1.60
CA ASP A 114 3.33 -20.45 -0.84
C ASP A 114 3.72 -19.62 0.40
N VAL A 115 4.01 -20.29 1.51
CA VAL A 115 4.47 -19.62 2.74
C VAL A 115 5.92 -19.18 2.54
N VAL A 116 6.18 -17.89 2.71
CA VAL A 116 7.54 -17.30 2.60
C VAL A 116 8.14 -16.96 3.97
N GLY A 117 7.31 -16.85 4.99
CA GLY A 117 7.73 -16.53 6.34
C GLY A 117 6.55 -16.43 7.29
N LYS A 118 6.79 -15.86 8.46
CA LYS A 118 5.77 -15.64 9.49
C LYS A 118 5.80 -14.21 9.99
N VAL A 119 4.63 -13.64 10.27
CA VAL A 119 4.45 -12.32 10.87
C VAL A 119 5.28 -12.22 12.13
N GLY A 120 6.01 -11.12 12.29
CA GLY A 120 6.82 -10.86 13.47
C GLY A 120 6.83 -9.40 13.86
N MET A 121 7.93 -9.02 14.50
CA MET A 121 8.20 -7.67 14.99
C MET A 121 9.73 -7.44 15.03
N SER A 122 10.47 -8.01 14.07
CA SER A 122 11.91 -7.80 13.96
C SER A 122 12.25 -6.45 13.31
N GLY A 123 13.48 -5.96 13.48
CA GLY A 123 13.89 -4.64 13.01
C GLY A 123 13.13 -3.52 13.74
N ILE A 124 12.75 -2.47 13.01
CA ILE A 124 12.06 -1.30 13.55
C ILE A 124 10.54 -1.50 13.44
N ALA A 125 9.95 -2.20 14.41
CA ALA A 125 8.51 -2.46 14.49
C ALA A 125 7.96 -2.14 15.89
N LEU A 126 6.79 -1.47 15.97
CA LEU A 126 6.13 -1.12 17.24
C LEU A 126 5.25 -2.24 17.82
N GLY A 127 4.89 -3.22 17.00
CA GLY A 127 4.00 -4.32 17.33
C GLY A 127 4.01 -5.38 16.24
N PRO A 128 3.44 -6.58 16.46
CA PRO A 128 3.38 -7.62 15.45
C PRO A 128 2.58 -7.22 14.19
N HIS A 129 3.23 -7.22 13.03
CA HIS A 129 2.61 -6.97 11.73
C HIS A 129 3.51 -7.46 10.58
N LEU A 130 2.92 -7.64 9.40
CA LEU A 130 3.67 -7.73 8.15
C LEU A 130 3.77 -6.35 7.53
N HIS A 131 4.98 -5.92 7.19
CA HIS A 131 5.19 -4.78 6.29
C HIS A 131 5.36 -5.28 4.86
N LEU A 132 4.51 -4.81 3.94
CA LEU A 132 4.54 -5.18 2.53
C LEU A 132 4.87 -3.96 1.66
N GLU A 133 5.87 -4.08 0.80
CA GLU A 133 6.13 -3.10 -0.27
C GLU A 133 5.97 -3.72 -1.65
N VAL A 134 5.58 -2.88 -2.61
CA VAL A 134 5.71 -3.15 -4.05
C VAL A 134 6.70 -2.16 -4.62
N ARG A 135 7.74 -2.65 -5.31
CA ARG A 135 8.79 -1.84 -5.93
C ARG A 135 8.84 -2.13 -7.43
N VAL A 136 8.96 -1.09 -8.25
CA VAL A 136 8.97 -1.21 -9.72
C VAL A 136 10.29 -0.72 -10.28
N GLY A 137 10.88 -1.47 -11.22
CA GLY A 137 12.12 -1.11 -11.89
C GLY A 137 13.37 -1.56 -11.15
N GLN A 138 13.42 -1.34 -9.85
CA GLN A 138 14.59 -1.66 -9.01
C GLN A 138 14.15 -2.16 -7.64
N ASN A 139 14.91 -3.09 -7.06
CA ASN A 139 14.76 -3.46 -5.66
C ASN A 139 15.35 -2.36 -4.76
N SER A 140 14.64 -1.23 -4.66
CA SER A 140 15.08 -0.05 -3.92
C SER A 140 13.95 0.54 -3.09
N TYR A 141 14.30 1.00 -1.88
CA TYR A 141 13.40 1.77 -1.00
C TYR A 141 12.76 2.98 -1.69
N TRP A 142 13.44 3.57 -2.67
CA TRP A 142 12.95 4.76 -3.39
C TRP A 142 12.13 4.43 -4.64
N ALA A 143 11.95 3.15 -4.96
CA ALA A 143 11.24 2.68 -6.15
C ALA A 143 9.86 2.11 -5.83
N THR A 144 9.31 2.41 -4.65
CA THR A 144 8.04 1.85 -4.19
C THR A 144 6.85 2.42 -4.96
N ARG A 145 5.72 1.70 -4.92
CA ARG A 145 4.38 2.11 -5.32
C ARG A 145 3.42 1.71 -4.21
N ASN A 146 2.22 2.30 -4.20
CA ASN A 146 1.20 1.95 -3.23
C ASN A 146 0.74 0.49 -3.40
N PRO A 147 1.04 -0.44 -2.47
CA PRO A 147 0.69 -1.85 -2.61
C PRO A 147 -0.82 -2.10 -2.78
N GLU A 148 -1.67 -1.22 -2.27
CA GLU A 148 -3.12 -1.35 -2.35
C GLU A 148 -3.71 -1.11 -3.76
N LEU A 149 -2.92 -0.60 -4.71
CA LEU A 149 -3.27 -0.58 -6.15
C LEU A 149 -2.88 -1.88 -6.88
N TRP A 150 -2.04 -2.70 -6.25
CA TRP A 150 -1.53 -3.95 -6.80
C TRP A 150 -2.19 -5.19 -6.17
N LEU A 151 -2.60 -5.09 -4.91
CA LEU A 151 -3.38 -6.09 -4.20
C LEU A 151 -4.81 -6.15 -4.76
N ARG A 152 -5.31 -7.36 -4.98
CA ARG A 152 -6.73 -7.57 -5.29
C ARG A 152 -7.60 -7.00 -4.16
N PRO A 153 -8.60 -6.16 -4.47
CA PRO A 153 -9.57 -5.72 -3.49
C PRO A 153 -10.27 -6.93 -2.85
N LEU A 154 -10.69 -6.77 -1.60
CA LEU A 154 -11.50 -7.79 -0.94
C LEU A 154 -12.84 -8.00 -1.67
N PRO A 155 -13.47 -9.18 -1.53
CA PRO A 155 -14.75 -9.46 -2.20
C PRO A 155 -15.81 -8.38 -1.93
N GLY A 156 -16.43 -7.87 -2.99
CA GLY A 156 -17.44 -6.80 -2.91
C GLY A 156 -16.88 -5.40 -2.69
N MET A 157 -15.56 -5.23 -2.76
CA MET A 157 -14.87 -3.95 -2.55
C MET A 157 -14.09 -3.50 -3.78
N GLY A 158 -13.87 -2.20 -3.89
CA GLY A 158 -13.02 -1.56 -4.90
C GLY A 158 -12.09 -0.52 -4.27
N THR A 159 -11.40 0.21 -5.13
CA THR A 159 -10.40 1.21 -4.72
C THR A 159 -10.74 2.58 -5.29
N ILE A 160 -10.51 3.65 -4.53
CA ILE A 160 -10.57 5.03 -5.00
C ILE A 160 -9.13 5.56 -5.07
N ALA A 161 -8.67 5.85 -6.29
CA ALA A 161 -7.39 6.50 -6.54
C ALA A 161 -7.62 8.00 -6.79
N GLY A 162 -7.10 8.83 -5.91
CA GLY A 162 -7.44 10.23 -5.84
C GLY A 162 -6.30 11.17 -6.14
N ARG A 163 -6.61 12.28 -6.81
CA ARG A 163 -5.71 13.42 -7.00
C ARG A 163 -6.33 14.68 -6.44
N LEU A 164 -5.67 15.30 -5.48
CA LEU A 164 -5.98 16.67 -5.06
C LEU A 164 -4.94 17.60 -5.68
N VAL A 165 -5.40 18.52 -6.52
CA VAL A 165 -4.57 19.47 -7.25
C VAL A 165 -5.03 20.90 -7.03
N ASP A 166 -4.11 21.86 -7.13
CA ASP A 166 -4.43 23.29 -7.16
C ASP A 166 -4.89 23.75 -8.56
N ALA A 167 -5.11 25.06 -8.71
CA ALA A 167 -5.60 25.65 -9.95
C ALA A 167 -4.64 25.38 -11.13
N GLU A 168 -3.34 25.35 -10.85
CA GLU A 168 -2.28 25.07 -11.82
C GLU A 168 -2.09 23.56 -12.08
N GLY A 169 -2.81 22.68 -11.39
CA GLY A 169 -2.71 21.24 -11.52
C GLY A 169 -1.55 20.61 -10.74
N ARG A 170 -0.92 21.35 -9.82
CA ARG A 170 0.13 20.83 -8.93
C ARG A 170 -0.53 20.08 -7.77
N LEU A 171 0.09 18.99 -7.33
CA LEU A 171 -0.43 18.18 -6.22
C LEU A 171 -0.44 19.01 -4.93
N VAL A 172 -1.56 18.98 -4.21
CA VAL A 172 -1.68 19.60 -2.88
C VAL A 172 -1.28 18.55 -1.83
N PRO A 173 -0.19 18.76 -1.08
CA PRO A 173 0.29 17.80 -0.09
C PRO A 173 -0.45 17.89 1.25
N GLU A 174 -0.31 16.85 2.07
CA GLU A 174 -0.66 16.84 3.50
C GLU A 174 -2.05 17.39 3.83
N THR A 175 -3.03 17.08 2.98
CA THR A 175 -4.41 17.52 3.12
C THR A 175 -5.31 16.35 3.49
N LEU A 176 -6.10 16.52 4.55
CA LEU A 176 -7.08 15.53 4.96
C LEU A 176 -8.15 15.34 3.90
N VAL A 177 -8.37 14.09 3.50
CA VAL A 177 -9.50 13.66 2.68
C VAL A 177 -10.31 12.65 3.48
N THR A 178 -11.63 12.83 3.51
CA THR A 178 -12.54 11.96 4.26
C THR A 178 -13.57 11.34 3.33
N LEU A 179 -13.97 10.10 3.60
CA LEU A 179 -14.92 9.33 2.81
C LEU A 179 -16.22 9.13 3.61
N HIS A 180 -17.35 9.44 2.99
CA HIS A 180 -18.69 9.37 3.60
C HIS A 180 -19.63 8.63 2.65
N PRO A 181 -20.56 7.79 3.13
CA PRO A 181 -21.59 7.20 2.27
C PRO A 181 -22.46 8.31 1.67
N ALA A 182 -22.82 8.23 0.39
CA ALA A 182 -23.71 9.21 -0.21
C ALA A 182 -25.11 9.22 0.44
N SER A 183 -25.53 8.08 1.00
CA SER A 183 -26.80 7.96 1.74
C SER A 183 -26.80 8.62 3.11
N ASP A 184 -25.63 8.87 3.70
CA ASP A 184 -25.46 9.51 5.00
C ASP A 184 -24.18 10.36 5.01
N PRO A 185 -24.18 11.54 4.37
CA PRO A 185 -22.99 12.34 4.21
C PRO A 185 -22.42 12.90 5.52
N ASP A 186 -23.13 12.81 6.64
CA ASP A 186 -22.63 13.26 7.95
C ASP A 186 -21.83 12.17 8.66
N LYS A 187 -22.00 10.90 8.25
CA LYS A 187 -21.21 9.77 8.74
C LYS A 187 -19.86 9.67 8.03
N ARG A 188 -18.81 10.11 8.72
CA ARG A 188 -17.43 9.83 8.34
C ARG A 188 -17.14 8.33 8.49
N LEU A 189 -16.90 7.65 7.37
CA LEU A 189 -16.42 6.27 7.40
C LEU A 189 -14.93 6.25 7.63
N TRP A 190 -14.17 6.79 6.68
CA TRP A 190 -12.71 6.69 6.64
C TRP A 190 -12.06 8.02 6.35
N GLU A 191 -10.76 8.04 6.57
CA GLU A 191 -9.90 9.18 6.28
C GLU A 191 -8.57 8.72 5.74
N THR A 192 -7.97 9.59 4.95
CA THR A 192 -6.59 9.48 4.48
C THR A 192 -6.03 10.89 4.33
N TRP A 193 -4.74 10.99 4.11
CA TRP A 193 -4.06 12.26 3.87
C TRP A 193 -3.44 12.24 2.50
N THR A 194 -3.44 13.39 1.82
CA THR A 194 -2.66 13.49 0.60
C THR A 194 -1.17 13.39 0.90
N TYR A 195 -0.42 12.78 -0.01
CA TYR A 195 1.00 12.52 0.15
C TYR A 195 1.80 13.79 0.42
N PRO A 196 2.86 13.73 1.25
CA PRO A 196 3.79 14.83 1.43
C PRO A 196 4.54 15.13 0.13
N ALA A 197 4.98 16.38 -0.01
CA ALA A 197 5.61 16.85 -1.23
C ALA A 197 6.92 16.11 -1.53
N GLY A 198 7.05 15.61 -2.78
CA GLY A 198 8.31 15.18 -3.39
C GLY A 198 8.97 13.92 -2.82
N LYS A 199 8.28 13.17 -1.96
CA LYS A 199 8.85 12.00 -1.29
C LYS A 199 8.11 10.68 -1.57
N VAL A 200 6.94 10.74 -2.19
CA VAL A 200 6.09 9.58 -2.47
C VAL A 200 5.97 9.38 -3.97
N ASN A 201 6.10 8.12 -4.40
CA ASN A 201 5.88 7.76 -5.78
C ASN A 201 4.40 7.44 -5.98
N PRO A 202 3.67 8.20 -6.81
CA PRO A 202 2.35 7.78 -7.23
C PRO A 202 2.47 6.54 -8.13
N ASP A 203 1.36 5.82 -8.29
CA ASP A 203 1.27 4.73 -9.25
C ASP A 203 1.38 5.21 -10.71
N ASP A 204 1.97 4.37 -11.56
CA ASP A 204 2.23 4.73 -12.96
C ASP A 204 0.94 4.79 -13.80
N ALA A 205 -0.03 3.91 -13.51
CA ALA A 205 -1.34 3.89 -14.18
C ALA A 205 -2.38 4.78 -13.49
N TRP A 206 -2.26 4.97 -12.18
CA TRP A 206 -3.19 5.70 -11.34
C TRP A 206 -2.46 6.76 -10.54
N PRO A 207 -2.01 7.88 -11.13
CA PRO A 207 -1.06 8.80 -10.50
C PRO A 207 -1.68 9.59 -9.33
N GLU A 208 -1.93 8.90 -8.23
CA GLU A 208 -2.66 9.32 -7.05
C GLU A 208 -1.77 10.12 -6.12
N ASN A 209 -2.38 11.04 -5.37
CA ASN A 209 -1.74 11.53 -4.16
C ASN A 209 -2.56 11.23 -2.92
N PHE A 210 -3.61 10.41 -3.01
CA PHE A 210 -4.30 9.79 -1.90
C PHE A 210 -5.06 8.55 -2.38
N LEU A 211 -5.35 7.63 -1.45
CA LEU A 211 -6.04 6.37 -1.76
C LEU A 211 -7.05 6.02 -0.67
N PHE A 212 -8.18 5.42 -1.08
CA PHE A 212 -9.00 4.58 -0.24
C PHE A 212 -9.11 3.20 -0.88
N ALA A 213 -8.45 2.18 -0.29
CA ALA A 213 -8.59 0.80 -0.73
C ALA A 213 -9.71 0.08 0.03
N ASP A 214 -10.12 -1.06 -0.50
CA ASP A 214 -11.09 -1.97 0.14
C ASP A 214 -12.36 -1.23 0.57
N VAL A 215 -12.87 -0.36 -0.32
CA VAL A 215 -14.13 0.37 -0.14
C VAL A 215 -15.27 -0.52 -0.65
N PRO A 216 -16.30 -0.84 0.15
CA PRO A 216 -17.48 -1.54 -0.35
C PRO A 216 -18.05 -0.87 -1.59
N GLU A 217 -18.60 -1.67 -2.50
CA GLU A 217 -19.31 -1.10 -3.65
C GLU A 217 -20.46 -0.18 -3.22
N GLY A 218 -20.61 0.95 -3.89
CA GLY A 218 -21.58 1.97 -3.49
C GLY A 218 -21.24 3.38 -3.97
N GLU A 219 -22.07 4.35 -3.58
CA GLU A 219 -21.84 5.76 -3.84
C GLU A 219 -21.34 6.47 -2.57
N TYR A 220 -20.34 7.32 -2.74
CA TYR A 220 -19.65 8.01 -1.66
C TYR A 220 -19.42 9.48 -1.99
N VAL A 221 -19.35 10.29 -0.95
CA VAL A 221 -18.93 11.69 -1.00
C VAL A 221 -17.55 11.78 -0.33
N LEU A 222 -16.57 12.31 -1.06
CA LEU A 222 -15.31 12.69 -0.46
C LEU A 222 -15.43 14.11 0.08
N LYS A 223 -14.76 14.44 1.19
CA LYS A 223 -14.64 15.83 1.67
C LYS A 223 -13.17 16.17 1.86
N ALA A 224 -12.76 17.29 1.28
CA ALA A 224 -11.43 17.87 1.46
C ALA A 224 -11.55 19.39 1.60
N GLN A 225 -10.63 20.01 2.34
CA GLN A 225 -10.57 21.45 2.51
C GLN A 225 -9.20 21.97 2.07
N VAL A 226 -9.17 22.94 1.14
CA VAL A 226 -7.94 23.59 0.66
C VAL A 226 -8.13 25.10 0.74
N GLY A 227 -7.21 25.81 1.39
CA GLY A 227 -7.29 27.28 1.53
C GLY A 227 -8.57 27.77 2.21
N GLY A 228 -9.19 26.96 3.07
CA GLY A 228 -10.48 27.28 3.71
C GLY A 228 -11.72 26.91 2.89
N GLN A 229 -11.57 26.60 1.60
CA GLN A 229 -12.68 26.17 0.73
C GLN A 229 -12.88 24.66 0.80
N TRP A 230 -14.14 24.23 0.90
CA TRP A 230 -14.53 22.82 0.91
C TRP A 230 -14.86 22.28 -0.48
N PHE A 231 -14.52 21.01 -0.70
CA PHE A 231 -14.78 20.27 -1.94
C PHE A 231 -15.46 18.93 -1.61
N PHE A 232 -16.48 18.57 -2.39
CA PHE A 232 -17.38 17.44 -2.13
C PHE A 232 -17.63 16.56 -3.37
N PRO A 233 -16.61 15.99 -4.04
CA PRO A 233 -16.88 15.16 -5.21
C PRO A 233 -17.64 13.88 -4.80
N VAL A 234 -18.57 13.47 -5.65
CA VAL A 234 -19.27 12.19 -5.55
C VAL A 234 -18.52 11.16 -6.39
N VAL A 235 -18.33 9.98 -5.85
CA VAL A 235 -17.69 8.85 -6.54
C VAL A 235 -18.53 7.59 -6.37
N ARG A 236 -18.54 6.75 -7.40
CA ARG A 236 -19.15 5.43 -7.36
C ARG A 236 -18.05 4.38 -7.35
N VAL A 237 -18.01 3.54 -6.33
CA VAL A 237 -17.10 2.42 -6.21
C VAL A 237 -17.77 1.17 -6.76
N GLU A 238 -17.04 0.45 -7.61
CA GLU A 238 -17.44 -0.84 -8.16
C GLU A 238 -16.49 -1.93 -7.64
N ALA A 239 -17.03 -3.09 -7.29
CA ALA A 239 -16.24 -4.20 -6.80
C ALA A 239 -15.17 -4.64 -7.82
N GLY A 240 -13.94 -4.84 -7.33
CA GLY A 240 -12.79 -5.29 -8.13
C GLY A 240 -12.22 -4.22 -9.08
N ARG A 241 -12.61 -2.95 -8.96
CA ARG A 241 -12.17 -1.86 -9.84
C ARG A 241 -11.52 -0.70 -9.10
N THR A 242 -10.68 0.03 -9.81
CA THR A 242 -10.16 1.34 -9.37
C THR A 242 -10.99 2.47 -9.96
N THR A 243 -11.54 3.31 -9.08
CA THR A 243 -12.27 4.54 -9.41
C THR A 243 -11.33 5.73 -9.29
N ARG A 244 -11.18 6.50 -10.36
CA ARG A 244 -10.40 7.74 -10.33
C ARG A 244 -11.26 8.92 -9.85
N VAL A 245 -10.67 9.76 -9.01
CA VAL A 245 -11.24 11.07 -8.65
C VAL A 245 -10.15 12.14 -8.71
N GLU A 246 -10.49 13.31 -9.26
CA GLU A 246 -9.63 14.49 -9.22
C GLU A 246 -10.41 15.65 -8.57
N ILE A 247 -9.88 16.17 -7.47
CA ILE A 247 -10.35 17.36 -6.79
C ILE A 247 -9.44 18.50 -7.21
N ARG A 248 -10.02 19.51 -7.87
CA ARG A 248 -9.29 20.70 -8.30
C ARG A 248 -9.68 21.89 -7.43
N ALA A 249 -8.78 22.29 -6.54
CA ALA A 249 -8.88 23.54 -5.81
C ALA A 249 -8.69 24.71 -6.79
N ARG A 250 -9.59 25.69 -6.73
CA ARG A 250 -9.53 26.90 -7.56
C ARG A 250 -8.99 28.07 -6.76
#